data_AF-A0A6I4NUQ1-F1
#
_entry.id   AF-A0A6I4NUQ1-F1
#
_cell.length_a   1.000
_cell.length_b   1.000
_cell.length_c   1.000
_cell.angle_alpha   90.00
_cell.angle_beta   90.00
_cell.angle_gamma   90.00
#
_symmetry.space_group_name_H-M   'P 1'
#
loop_
_entity.id
_entity.type
_entity.pdbx_description
1 polymer ?
#
loop_
_entity_poly.entity_id
_entity_poly.type
_entity_poly.pdbx_seq_one_letter_code
_entity_poly.pdbx_strand_id
1 'polypeptide(L)'
;MLDNLNKKYLYLSISISVALFIFLNFILGPTSVFGLAKFIQNKTGYFFGVDINTFDYLLISSIPICSLILTEKRKRKNLSEILKYNLIICLSCVLTFCIGLFILNSKIGSPSENPLFPEYLRVEPFKQYSLFFIILGLIFPFLFTRKEAEETKSEIELIGKQNE
;
A
#
# COMPACT_ATOMS: atom_id res chain seq x y z
N MET A 1 -2.29 -18.40 12.97
CA MET A 1 -3.10 -17.48 12.13
C MET A 1 -3.24 -18.06 10.72
N LEU A 2 -2.15 -18.46 10.04
CA LEU A 2 -2.27 -19.07 8.70
C LEU A 2 -2.91 -20.48 8.62
N ASP A 3 -3.04 -21.23 9.72
CA ASP A 3 -3.50 -22.63 9.66
C ASP A 3 -4.97 -22.81 9.25
N ASN A 4 -5.80 -21.77 9.41
CA ASN A 4 -7.21 -21.76 9.01
C ASN A 4 -7.45 -21.26 7.57
N LEU A 5 -6.38 -20.96 6.83
CA LEU A 5 -6.49 -20.51 5.44
C LEU A 5 -6.54 -21.67 4.47
N ASN A 6 -7.42 -21.57 3.47
CA ASN A 6 -7.47 -22.51 2.37
C ASN A 6 -6.11 -22.48 1.65
N LYS A 7 -5.39 -23.61 1.73
CA LYS A 7 -4.03 -23.78 1.18
C LYS A 7 -3.93 -23.34 -0.28
N LYS A 8 -4.98 -23.56 -1.09
CA LYS A 8 -5.02 -23.14 -2.50
C LYS A 8 -4.86 -21.62 -2.65
N TYR A 9 -5.62 -20.84 -1.89
CA TYR A 9 -5.55 -19.37 -1.97
C TYR A 9 -4.26 -18.83 -1.35
N LEU A 10 -3.75 -19.47 -0.31
CA LEU A 10 -2.46 -19.12 0.28
C LEU A 10 -1.32 -19.30 -0.74
N TYR A 11 -1.22 -20.47 -1.37
CA TYR A 11 -0.20 -20.72 -2.40
C TYR A 11 -0.35 -19.78 -3.60
N LEU A 12 -1.58 -19.48 -4.01
CA LEU A 12 -1.83 -18.52 -5.09
C LEU A 12 -1.35 -17.12 -4.72
N SER A 13 -1.71 -16.61 -3.54
CA SER A 13 -1.27 -15.28 -3.07
C SER A 13 0.25 -15.21 -2.94
N ILE A 14 0.92 -16.24 -2.42
CA ILE A 14 2.38 -16.29 -2.34
C ILE A 14 2.99 -16.27 -3.74
N SER A 15 2.49 -17.08 -4.66
CA SER A 15 3.01 -17.16 -6.03
C SER A 15 2.88 -15.82 -6.76
N ILE A 16 1.72 -15.16 -6.64
CA ILE A 16 1.49 -13.82 -7.21
C ILE A 16 2.43 -12.79 -6.57
N SER A 17 2.62 -12.85 -5.25
CA SER A 17 3.50 -11.92 -4.53
C SER A 17 4.95 -12.06 -4.99
N VAL A 18 5.45 -13.29 -5.13
CA VAL A 18 6.82 -13.55 -5.62
C VAL A 18 6.97 -13.08 -7.07
N ALA A 19 6.00 -13.38 -7.94
CA ALA A 19 6.01 -12.93 -9.33
C ALA A 19 6.00 -11.40 -9.43
N LEU A 20 5.17 -10.73 -8.64
CA LEU A 20 5.11 -9.27 -8.54
C LEU A 20 6.43 -8.69 -8.03
N PHE A 21 7.04 -9.29 -7.02
CA PHE A 21 8.32 -8.84 -6.49
C PHE A 21 9.43 -8.88 -7.54
N ILE A 22 9.54 -9.99 -8.27
CA ILE A 22 10.53 -10.15 -9.35
C ILE A 22 10.26 -9.12 -10.45
N PHE A 23 9.01 -8.98 -10.87
CA PHE A 23 8.62 -8.03 -11.90
C PHE A 23 8.93 -6.58 -11.50
N LEU A 24 8.62 -6.20 -10.26
CA LEU A 24 8.90 -4.88 -9.72
C LEU A 24 10.40 -4.62 -9.54
N ASN A 25 11.18 -5.58 -9.05
CA ASN A 25 12.62 -5.37 -8.82
C ASN A 25 13.45 -5.37 -10.10
N PHE A 26 13.14 -6.25 -11.05
CA PHE A 26 14.04 -6.52 -12.19
C PHE A 26 13.53 -5.97 -13.52
N ILE A 27 12.23 -5.75 -13.67
CA ILE A 27 11.65 -5.25 -14.92
C ILE A 27 11.30 -3.76 -14.76
N LEU A 28 10.43 -3.42 -13.80
CA LEU A 28 10.03 -2.03 -13.60
C LEU A 28 11.07 -1.20 -12.87
N GLY A 29 11.60 -1.66 -11.74
CA GLY A 29 12.46 -0.85 -10.87
C GLY A 29 13.64 -0.18 -11.59
N PRO A 30 14.41 -0.89 -12.43
CA PRO A 30 15.52 -0.31 -13.18
C PRO A 30 15.07 0.65 -14.30
N THR A 31 13.86 0.48 -14.85
CA THR A 31 13.38 1.20 -16.04
C THR A 31 12.39 2.34 -15.74
N SER A 32 11.57 2.22 -14.70
CA SER A 32 10.46 3.13 -14.40
C SER A 32 10.82 4.21 -13.38
N VAL A 33 11.64 3.91 -12.36
CA VAL A 33 11.96 4.90 -11.31
C VAL A 33 12.89 5.98 -11.85
N PHE A 34 13.93 5.60 -12.60
CA PHE A 34 14.80 6.57 -13.26
C PHE A 34 14.15 7.26 -14.47
N GLY A 35 13.22 6.59 -15.16
CA GLY A 35 12.56 7.12 -16.36
C GLY A 35 11.41 8.08 -16.04
N LEU A 36 10.48 7.67 -15.18
CA LEU A 36 9.25 8.42 -14.91
C LEU A 36 9.48 9.61 -13.99
N ALA A 37 10.29 9.46 -12.93
CA ALA A 37 10.63 10.57 -12.05
C ALA A 37 11.36 11.67 -12.82
N LYS A 38 12.34 11.29 -13.66
CA LYS A 38 13.08 12.21 -14.52
C LYS A 38 12.19 12.84 -15.60
N PHE A 39 11.26 12.08 -16.18
CA PHE A 39 10.30 12.61 -17.15
C PHE A 39 9.36 13.65 -16.53
N ILE A 40 8.79 13.35 -15.36
CA ILE A 40 7.90 14.28 -14.65
C ILE A 40 8.68 15.51 -14.23
N GLN A 41 9.85 15.35 -13.61
CA GLN A 41 10.72 16.46 -13.22
C GLN A 41 11.08 17.36 -14.40
N ASN A 42 11.42 16.80 -15.56
CA ASN A 42 11.72 17.58 -16.76
C ASN A 42 10.51 18.36 -17.30
N LYS A 43 9.28 17.90 -17.02
CA LYS A 43 8.04 18.55 -17.48
C LYS A 43 7.48 19.56 -16.50
N THR A 44 7.60 19.31 -15.21
CA THR A 44 7.00 20.14 -14.16
C THR A 44 8.00 21.01 -13.41
N GLY A 45 9.31 20.81 -13.64
CA GLY A 45 10.37 21.42 -12.84
C GLY A 45 10.42 20.89 -11.41
N TYR A 46 9.61 19.88 -11.10
CA TYR A 46 9.38 19.42 -9.74
C TYR A 46 10.33 18.28 -9.38
N PHE A 47 11.20 18.50 -8.38
CA PHE A 47 12.11 17.47 -7.91
C PHE A 47 11.33 16.41 -7.12
N PHE A 48 11.23 15.19 -7.67
CA PHE A 48 10.75 14.04 -6.94
C PHE A 48 11.92 13.45 -6.14
N GLY A 49 12.14 13.98 -4.94
CA GLY A 49 13.22 13.54 -4.06
C GLY A 49 12.96 12.23 -3.34
N VAL A 50 12.08 11.36 -3.87
CA VAL A 50 11.71 10.10 -3.22
C VAL A 50 12.48 8.94 -3.82
N ASP A 51 13.21 8.22 -2.98
CA ASP A 51 14.05 7.09 -3.40
C ASP A 51 13.31 5.78 -3.16
N ILE A 52 12.94 5.09 -4.24
CA ILE A 52 12.21 3.82 -4.14
C ILE A 52 13.23 2.69 -4.02
N ASN A 53 13.17 1.96 -2.92
CA ASN A 53 14.10 0.89 -2.61
C ASN A 53 13.50 -0.50 -2.85
N THR A 54 14.36 -1.53 -2.90
CA THR A 54 13.95 -2.94 -2.99
C THR A 54 12.92 -3.34 -1.94
N PHE A 55 12.99 -2.75 -0.73
CA PHE A 55 12.03 -2.99 0.34
C PHE A 55 10.64 -2.42 0.04
N ASP A 56 10.53 -1.33 -0.71
CA ASP A 56 9.23 -0.77 -1.12
C ASP A 56 8.52 -1.74 -2.07
N TYR A 57 9.27 -2.34 -3.01
CA TYR A 57 8.74 -3.39 -3.88
C TYR A 57 8.34 -4.64 -3.12
N LEU A 58 9.10 -5.01 -2.08
CA LEU A 58 8.75 -6.12 -1.20
C LEU A 58 7.39 -5.87 -0.53
N LEU A 59 7.19 -4.68 0.04
CA LEU A 59 5.94 -4.29 0.68
C LEU A 59 4.76 -4.26 -0.31
N ILE A 60 4.93 -3.64 -1.48
CA ILE A 60 3.89 -3.60 -2.51
C ILE A 60 3.55 -5.02 -3.00
N SER A 61 4.56 -5.86 -3.21
CA SER A 61 4.35 -7.25 -3.63
C SER A 61 3.64 -8.10 -2.57
N SER A 62 3.64 -7.69 -1.29
CA SER A 62 2.97 -8.39 -0.19
C SER A 62 1.46 -8.14 -0.10
N ILE A 63 0.91 -7.19 -0.89
CA ILE A 63 -0.53 -6.85 -0.91
C ILE A 63 -1.45 -8.09 -1.03
N PRO A 64 -1.19 -9.07 -1.93
CA PRO A 64 -2.00 -10.29 -2.04
C PRO A 64 -2.04 -11.14 -0.77
N ILE A 65 -0.97 -11.12 0.03
CA ILE A 65 -0.90 -11.82 1.32
C ILE A 65 -1.66 -11.00 2.37
N CYS A 66 -1.45 -9.68 2.43
CA CYS A 66 -2.18 -8.81 3.36
C CYS A 66 -3.71 -8.89 3.15
N SER A 67 -4.18 -8.90 1.90
CA SER A 67 -5.60 -9.07 1.57
C SER A 67 -6.17 -10.41 2.07
N LEU A 68 -5.40 -11.47 1.93
CA LEU A 68 -5.78 -12.81 2.35
C LEU A 68 -5.87 -12.93 3.88
N ILE A 69 -4.95 -12.27 4.61
CA ILE A 69 -5.02 -12.15 6.08
C ILE A 69 -6.24 -11.33 6.50
N LEU A 70 -6.53 -10.23 5.80
CA LEU A 70 -7.67 -9.35 6.09
C LEU A 70 -9.01 -10.08 5.88
N THR A 71 -9.11 -10.92 4.86
CA THR A 71 -10.31 -11.73 4.56
C THR A 71 -10.41 -13.02 5.37
N GLU A 72 -9.42 -13.34 6.22
CA GLU A 72 -9.38 -14.61 6.94
C GLU A 72 -10.61 -14.83 7.83
N LYS A 73 -11.09 -13.77 8.47
CA LYS A 73 -12.18 -13.81 9.47
C LYS A 73 -13.58 -14.05 8.90
N ARG A 74 -13.74 -14.12 7.56
CA ARG A 74 -15.05 -14.28 6.91
C ARG A 74 -15.34 -15.74 6.54
N LYS A 75 -16.59 -16.18 6.78
CA LYS A 75 -17.05 -17.58 6.58
C LYS A 75 -17.10 -18.05 5.12
N ARG A 76 -17.26 -17.14 4.15
CA ARG A 76 -17.20 -17.44 2.71
C ARG A 76 -16.07 -16.65 2.07
N LYS A 77 -15.13 -17.34 1.43
CA LYS A 77 -14.01 -16.72 0.71
C LYS A 77 -14.24 -16.91 -0.79
N ASN A 78 -14.75 -15.86 -1.43
CA ASN A 78 -14.88 -15.81 -2.88
C ASN A 78 -13.68 -15.07 -3.48
N LEU A 79 -13.23 -15.50 -4.66
CA LEU A 79 -12.10 -14.86 -5.36
C LEU A 79 -12.38 -13.37 -5.64
N SER A 80 -13.64 -13.02 -5.95
CA SER A 80 -14.06 -11.63 -6.11
C SER A 80 -13.87 -10.77 -4.86
N GLU A 81 -14.05 -11.34 -3.66
CA GLU A 81 -13.83 -10.59 -2.41
C GLU A 81 -12.34 -10.35 -2.18
N ILE A 82 -11.49 -11.35 -2.43
CA ILE A 82 -10.03 -11.22 -2.34
C ILE A 82 -9.55 -10.12 -3.29
N LEU A 83 -10.04 -10.09 -4.55
CA LEU A 83 -9.70 -9.03 -5.50
C LEU A 83 -10.17 -7.64 -5.02
N LYS A 84 -11.36 -7.53 -4.46
CA LYS A 84 -11.86 -6.27 -3.88
C LYS A 84 -10.93 -5.77 -2.77
N TYR A 85 -10.49 -6.66 -1.88
CA TYR A 85 -9.60 -6.28 -0.79
C TYR A 85 -8.17 -5.97 -1.25
N ASN A 86 -7.66 -6.66 -2.28
CA ASN A 86 -6.42 -6.25 -2.94
C ASN A 86 -6.51 -4.81 -3.46
N LEU A 87 -7.63 -4.46 -4.10
CA LEU A 87 -7.86 -3.09 -4.59
C LEU A 87 -7.94 -2.09 -3.43
N ILE A 88 -8.64 -2.40 -2.35
CA ILE A 88 -8.73 -1.53 -1.15
C ILE A 88 -7.33 -1.27 -0.56
N ILE A 89 -6.53 -2.32 -0.36
CA ILE A 89 -5.17 -2.17 0.19
C ILE A 89 -4.28 -1.37 -0.77
N CYS A 90 -4.37 -1.64 -2.08
CA CYS A 90 -3.63 -0.89 -3.08
C CYS A 90 -3.98 0.61 -3.08
N LEU A 91 -5.28 0.95 -3.07
CA LEU A 91 -5.75 2.33 -3.00
C LEU A 91 -5.32 3.01 -1.70
N SER A 92 -5.32 2.29 -0.59
CA SER A 92 -4.83 2.79 0.69
C SER A 92 -3.33 3.12 0.65
N CYS A 93 -2.52 2.26 0.04
CA CYS A 93 -1.09 2.50 -0.18
C CYS A 93 -0.85 3.73 -1.06
N VAL A 94 -1.59 3.87 -2.17
CA VAL A 94 -1.49 5.05 -3.04
C VAL A 94 -1.87 6.32 -2.28
N LEU A 95 -2.98 6.30 -1.53
CA LEU A 95 -3.46 7.47 -0.80
C LEU A 95 -2.48 7.92 0.29
N THR A 96 -1.97 6.98 1.09
CA THR A 96 -0.96 7.28 2.13
C THR A 96 0.35 7.76 1.53
N PHE A 97 0.80 7.16 0.43
CA PHE A 97 1.98 7.63 -0.30
C PHE A 97 1.80 9.06 -0.86
N CYS A 98 0.63 9.37 -1.44
CA CYS A 98 0.29 10.73 -1.89
C CYS A 98 0.26 11.74 -0.74
N ILE A 99 -0.25 11.35 0.44
CA ILE A 99 -0.20 12.19 1.65
C ILE A 99 1.25 12.43 2.07
N GLY A 100 2.09 11.40 2.06
CA GLY A 100 3.52 11.54 2.33
C GLY A 100 4.19 12.51 1.36
N LEU A 101 3.97 12.34 0.06
CA LEU A 101 4.45 13.27 -0.96
C LEU A 101 3.95 14.71 -0.71
N PHE A 102 2.68 14.88 -0.36
CA PHE A 102 2.11 16.19 -0.07
C PHE A 102 2.78 16.83 1.16
N ILE A 103 3.03 16.08 2.24
CA ILE A 103 3.73 16.57 3.43
C ILE A 103 5.16 16.96 3.08
N LEU A 104 5.86 16.09 2.35
CA LEU A 104 7.21 16.34 1.86
C LEU A 104 7.26 17.66 1.09
N ASN A 105 6.35 17.86 0.15
CA ASN A 105 6.32 19.03 -0.72
C ASN A 105 5.85 20.31 -0.04
N SER A 106 4.83 20.24 0.82
CA SER A 106 4.20 21.43 1.41
C SER A 106 4.90 21.93 2.67
N LYS A 107 5.51 21.05 3.47
CA LYS A 107 6.09 21.40 4.77
C LYS A 107 7.60 21.31 4.83
N ILE A 108 8.21 20.39 4.09
CA ILE A 108 9.65 20.09 4.18
C ILE A 108 10.39 20.69 2.98
N GLY A 109 9.85 20.54 1.79
CA GLY A 109 10.35 21.04 0.51
C GLY A 109 9.67 22.33 0.03
N SER A 110 9.18 23.15 0.97
CA SER A 110 8.49 24.42 0.67
C SER A 110 9.21 25.22 -0.41
N PRO A 111 8.49 25.83 -1.38
CA PRO A 111 9.07 26.69 -2.39
C PRO A 111 9.44 28.01 -1.72
N SER A 112 10.57 28.04 -1.01
CA SER A 112 11.29 29.30 -0.91
C SER A 112 12.04 29.44 -2.23
N GLU A 113 11.68 30.42 -3.05
CA GLU A 113 12.53 30.97 -4.12
C GLU A 113 13.79 31.63 -3.52
N ASN A 114 14.34 31.05 -2.45
CA ASN A 114 15.44 31.60 -1.70
C ASN A 114 16.73 31.08 -2.36
N PRO A 115 17.49 31.94 -3.06
CA PRO A 115 18.71 31.55 -3.76
C PRO A 115 19.81 31.00 -2.82
N LEU A 116 19.59 31.08 -1.49
CA LEU A 116 20.48 30.55 -0.46
C LEU A 116 20.18 29.08 -0.08
N PHE A 117 19.03 28.52 -0.49
CA PHE A 117 18.67 27.12 -0.25
C PHE A 117 18.68 26.31 -1.56
N PRO A 118 19.83 25.72 -1.91
CA PRO A 118 19.98 25.01 -3.17
C PRO A 118 19.09 23.76 -3.26
N GLU A 119 18.62 23.46 -4.48
CA GLU A 119 17.66 22.38 -4.75
C GLU A 119 18.11 20.99 -4.30
N TYR A 120 19.41 20.75 -4.16
CA TYR A 120 19.96 19.48 -3.67
C TYR A 120 19.75 19.24 -2.17
N LEU A 121 19.34 20.25 -1.40
CA LEU A 121 18.91 20.08 0.00
C LEU A 121 17.45 19.61 0.10
N ARG A 122 16.72 19.52 -1.02
CA ARG A 122 15.36 18.95 -1.10
C ARG A 122 15.44 17.42 -1.13
N VAL A 123 15.90 16.84 -0.04
CA VAL A 123 15.99 15.40 0.13
C VAL A 123 14.89 14.91 1.05
N GLU A 124 14.54 13.63 0.93
CA GLU A 124 13.73 12.97 1.95
C GLU A 124 14.26 13.28 3.35
N PRO A 125 13.37 13.54 4.34
CA PRO A 125 13.80 13.79 5.71
C PRO A 125 14.53 12.58 6.32
N PHE A 126 14.32 11.38 5.77
CA PHE A 126 15.05 10.16 6.08
C PHE A 126 14.91 9.14 4.93
N LYS A 127 15.92 8.30 4.72
CA LYS A 127 16.07 7.35 3.58
C LYS A 127 14.97 6.29 3.41
N GLN A 128 14.00 6.22 4.32
CA GLN A 128 12.94 5.22 4.36
C GLN A 128 11.55 5.89 4.32
N TYR A 129 11.48 7.12 3.80
CA TYR A 129 10.27 7.91 3.82
C TYR A 129 9.14 7.23 3.04
N SER A 130 9.42 6.77 1.81
CA SER A 130 8.51 5.96 1.00
C SER A 130 7.99 4.73 1.75
N LEU A 131 8.92 3.97 2.33
CA LEU A 131 8.66 2.73 3.07
C LEU A 131 7.66 2.96 4.21
N PHE A 132 7.87 4.04 4.99
CA PHE A 132 7.01 4.38 6.11
C PHE A 132 5.55 4.60 5.67
N PHE A 133 5.33 5.36 4.60
CA PHE A 133 3.97 5.61 4.11
C PHE A 133 3.34 4.37 3.48
N ILE A 134 4.11 3.52 2.81
CA ILE A 134 3.60 2.24 2.30
C ILE A 134 3.17 1.32 3.46
N ILE A 135 3.95 1.23 4.53
CA ILE A 135 3.58 0.46 5.74
C ILE A 135 2.27 0.99 6.33
N LEU A 136 2.13 2.31 6.46
CA LEU A 136 0.87 2.93 6.91
C LEU A 136 -0.29 2.54 6.01
N GLY A 137 -0.10 2.58 4.69
CA GLY A 137 -1.08 2.19 3.69
C GLY A 137 -1.53 0.73 3.81
N LEU A 138 -0.59 -0.18 4.11
CA LEU A 138 -0.88 -1.60 4.34
C LEU A 138 -1.67 -1.83 5.63
N ILE A 139 -1.35 -1.11 6.70
CA ILE A 139 -2.00 -1.26 8.02
C ILE A 139 -3.39 -0.62 8.03
N PHE A 140 -3.60 0.48 7.33
CA PHE A 140 -4.80 1.30 7.41
C PHE A 140 -6.11 0.51 7.20
N PRO A 141 -6.25 -0.38 6.19
CA PRO A 141 -7.46 -1.19 6.00
C PRO A 141 -7.79 -2.10 7.18
N PHE A 142 -6.78 -2.63 7.89
CA PHE A 142 -6.98 -3.50 9.06
C PHE A 142 -7.66 -2.79 10.24
N LEU A 143 -7.54 -1.46 10.33
CA LEU A 143 -8.19 -0.67 11.37
C LEU A 143 -9.72 -0.62 11.17
N PHE A 144 -10.20 -0.64 9.92
CA PHE A 144 -11.62 -0.54 9.61
C PHE A 144 -12.33 -1.90 9.58
N THR A 145 -11.63 -2.98 9.21
CA THR A 145 -12.24 -4.31 9.13
C THR A 145 -12.66 -4.88 10.48
N ARG A 146 -12.10 -4.37 11.59
CA ARG A 146 -12.52 -4.78 12.94
C ARG A 146 -13.95 -4.35 13.27
N LYS A 147 -14.40 -3.20 12.73
CA LYS A 147 -15.78 -2.69 12.91
C LYS A 147 -16.80 -3.51 12.12
N GLU A 148 -16.50 -3.87 10.87
CA GLU A 148 -17.39 -4.68 10.04
C GLU A 148 -17.69 -6.06 10.68
N ALA A 149 -16.72 -6.65 11.37
CA ALA A 149 -16.89 -7.94 12.06
C ALA A 149 -17.80 -7.85 13.31
N GLU A 150 -17.84 -6.70 13.98
CA GLU A 150 -18.75 -6.44 15.10
C GLU A 150 -20.17 -6.16 14.61
N GLU A 151 -20.33 -5.38 13.53
CA GLU A 151 -21.61 -5.12 12.88
C GLU A 151 -22.26 -6.39 12.30
N THR A 152 -21.47 -7.26 11.68
CA THR A 152 -22.00 -8.54 11.15
C THR A 152 -22.47 -9.46 12.29
N LYS A 153 -21.83 -9.39 13.47
CA LYS A 153 -22.25 -10.18 14.63
C LYS A 153 -23.57 -9.69 15.22
N SER A 154 -23.75 -8.37 15.34
CA SER A 154 -24.98 -7.79 15.88
C SER A 154 -26.18 -8.03 14.97
N GLU A 155 -26.02 -7.99 13.65
CA GLU A 155 -27.07 -8.35 12.69
C GLU A 155 -27.52 -9.81 12.84
N ILE A 156 -26.57 -10.75 13.01
CA ILE A 156 -26.90 -12.17 13.20
C ILE A 156 -27.66 -12.40 14.52
N GLU A 157 -27.28 -11.70 15.60
CA GLU A 157 -27.99 -11.76 16.88
C GLU A 157 -29.41 -11.18 16.79
N LEU A 158 -29.59 -10.09 16.02
CA LEU A 158 -30.91 -9.49 15.79
C LEU A 158 -31.84 -10.41 14.97
N ILE A 159 -31.31 -11.05 13.92
CA ILE A 159 -32.08 -12.04 13.13
C ILE A 159 -32.44 -13.26 13.98
N GLY A 160 -31.55 -13.70 14.87
CA GLY A 160 -31.81 -14.79 15.81
C GLY A 160 -32.97 -14.48 16.75
N LYS A 161 -33.03 -13.25 17.29
CA LYS A 161 -34.11 -12.79 18.19
C LYS A 161 -35.45 -12.52 17.51
N GLN A 162 -35.48 -12.29 16.20
CA GLN A 162 -36.72 -12.09 15.44
C GLN A 162 -37.39 -13.41 15.01
N ASN A 163 -36.66 -14.52 15.09
CA ASN A 163 -37.14 -15.85 14.71
C ASN A 163 -37.50 -16.75 15.93
N GLU A 164 -37.44 -16.20 17.14
CA GLU A 164 -38.02 -16.77 18.38
C GLU A 164 -39.38 -16.14 18.67
#